data_AF-A0A804NKB0-F1
#
_entry.id   AF-A0A804NKB0-F1
#
_cell.length_a   1.000
_cell.length_b   1.000
_cell.length_c   1.000
_cell.angle_alpha   90.00
_cell.angle_beta   90.00
_cell.angle_gamma   90.00
#
_symmetry.space_group_name_H-M   'P 1'
#
loop_
_entity.id
_entity.type
_entity.pdbx_description
1 polymer ?
#
loop_
_entity_poly.entity_id
_entity_poly.type
_entity_poly.pdbx_seq_one_letter_code
_entity_poly.pdbx_strand_id
1 'polypeptide(L)'
;MLTCGRFISSSAATSTASFFPFRTLTRSLVRRPAPHLLSSASAAAATAVELDTNGDGSAGGGAGVVRPQWKAAIDFKWIRDNRDAVADNIRTRNSTANLDLVFELYDQYLTLQKEVERLRAERNAVANKMKGKLDPSVRQALVEEGKNLKEGLIALEEDLVQLTDKLQLEAQSIPNTTHPDVPVGGEESSVLRKEVGSQRSFNFAIKDHLQLGKELDLFDFDAAAEVSGSKFYYLKNEAVLLEMALVNWAISEVSKKGFTPLITPEIVRSSVVEKCGFQPRAKNTQVYSIEDSDQCLIGTAEIPVGGIHMDSILAESALPLKYVAYSHCFRTEAGAAGAATRGLYRVHQFSKVEMFIFCRPEESGKWHEELITIEEDLYASLGLHFKTLDMATGDLGAPAYRKFDIEAWMPGLERYDLQCIKLYRLPK
;
A
#
# COMPACT_ATOMS: atom_id res chain seq x y z
N MET A 1 -28.76 -47.01 26.46
CA MET A 1 -29.61 -48.06 25.86
C MET A 1 -28.86 -48.55 24.62
N LEU A 2 -28.37 -49.79 24.48
CA LEU A 2 -29.00 -51.12 24.55
C LEU A 2 -29.83 -51.51 23.29
N THR A 3 -29.23 -52.34 22.42
CA THR A 3 -29.78 -53.55 21.68
C THR A 3 -31.10 -53.45 20.87
N CYS A 4 -31.34 -54.14 19.74
CA CYS A 4 -30.65 -55.19 18.92
C CYS A 4 -31.20 -55.10 17.44
N GLY A 5 -30.97 -55.97 16.43
CA GLY A 5 -30.25 -57.25 16.20
C GLY A 5 -29.52 -57.23 14.82
N ARG A 6 -29.14 -58.29 14.06
CA ARG A 6 -29.39 -59.75 13.97
C ARG A 6 -30.73 -60.17 13.30
N PHE A 7 -30.79 -61.11 12.34
CA PHE A 7 -29.91 -62.19 11.81
C PHE A 7 -30.33 -62.50 10.32
N ILE A 8 -29.76 -63.31 9.39
CA ILE A 8 -28.66 -64.31 9.18
C ILE A 8 -28.41 -64.39 7.61
N SER A 9 -27.64 -65.20 6.84
CA SER A 9 -26.64 -66.34 6.86
C SER A 9 -26.04 -66.48 5.41
N SER A 10 -24.98 -67.24 5.06
CA SER A 10 -23.57 -67.31 5.55
C SER A 10 -22.71 -68.33 4.74
N SER A 11 -21.82 -67.89 3.82
CA SER A 11 -20.69 -68.68 3.25
C SER A 11 -19.50 -67.73 2.98
N ALA A 12 -18.22 -67.99 3.29
CA ALA A 12 -17.35 -69.20 3.25
C ALA A 12 -16.68 -69.39 1.86
N ALA A 13 -15.35 -69.54 1.71
CA ALA A 13 -14.29 -69.73 2.72
C ALA A 13 -12.87 -69.35 2.25
N THR A 14 -11.91 -69.31 3.21
CA THR A 14 -10.43 -69.49 3.07
C THR A 14 -9.61 -68.53 2.19
N SER A 15 -8.28 -68.35 2.38
CA SER A 15 -7.39 -68.48 3.57
C SER A 15 -5.97 -68.04 3.19
N THR A 16 -5.32 -67.21 4.01
CA THR A 16 -3.93 -67.35 4.53
C THR A 16 -3.41 -66.01 5.06
N ALA A 17 -2.54 -66.05 6.07
CA ALA A 17 -1.82 -64.90 6.60
C ALA A 17 -0.34 -65.24 6.71
N SER A 18 0.53 -64.24 6.54
CA SER A 18 1.98 -64.36 6.70
C SER A 18 2.49 -63.20 7.57
N PHE A 19 3.35 -63.50 8.54
CA PHE A 19 3.78 -62.59 9.60
C PHE A 19 5.30 -62.40 9.55
N PHE A 20 5.75 -61.14 9.74
CA PHE A 20 7.10 -60.76 10.20
C PHE A 20 8.31 -61.10 9.26
N PRO A 21 9.54 -60.59 9.53
CA PRO A 21 10.00 -59.88 10.73
C PRO A 21 10.57 -58.46 10.55
N PHE A 22 10.74 -57.79 11.70
CA PHE A 22 11.62 -56.64 11.88
C PHE A 22 13.03 -56.90 11.33
N ARG A 23 13.69 -55.84 10.84
CA ARG A 23 15.15 -55.83 10.70
C ARG A 23 15.72 -54.55 11.30
N THR A 24 16.61 -54.70 12.27
CA THR A 24 17.34 -53.60 12.92
C THR A 24 18.38 -53.00 11.95
N LEU A 25 18.58 -51.69 12.05
CA LEU A 25 19.66 -50.97 11.36
C LEU A 25 20.32 -49.98 12.32
N THR A 26 21.64 -50.04 12.39
CA THR A 26 22.42 -49.38 13.45
C THR A 26 23.00 -48.03 13.01
N ARG A 27 22.62 -46.98 13.74
CA ARG A 27 23.45 -45.85 14.19
C ARG A 27 24.45 -45.25 13.18
N SER A 28 24.09 -44.13 12.58
CA SER A 28 25.06 -43.11 12.11
C SER A 28 24.66 -41.74 12.68
N LEU A 29 25.53 -41.16 13.52
CA LEU A 29 25.32 -39.85 14.14
C LEU A 29 26.20 -38.80 13.45
N VAL A 30 25.62 -38.10 12.47
CA VAL A 30 26.28 -36.92 11.87
C VAL A 30 26.14 -35.74 12.83
N ARG A 31 27.27 -35.27 13.36
CA ARG A 31 27.31 -34.08 14.24
C ARG A 31 26.89 -32.82 13.48
N ARG A 32 25.93 -32.07 14.02
CA ARG A 32 25.86 -30.61 13.79
C ARG A 32 26.90 -29.93 14.68
N PRO A 33 27.64 -28.91 14.21
CA PRO A 33 28.44 -28.06 15.08
C PRO A 33 27.53 -27.17 15.94
N ALA A 34 27.94 -26.90 17.18
CA ALA A 34 27.28 -25.91 18.03
C ALA A 34 27.84 -24.50 17.72
N PRO A 35 27.05 -23.42 17.87
CA PRO A 35 27.57 -22.06 17.78
C PRO A 35 28.53 -21.80 18.94
N HIS A 36 29.67 -21.14 18.66
CA HIS A 36 30.63 -20.76 19.69
C HIS A 36 30.09 -19.61 20.54
N LEU A 37 29.96 -19.83 21.84
CA LEU A 37 29.92 -18.74 22.82
C LEU A 37 31.32 -18.13 22.93
N LEU A 38 31.44 -16.85 22.58
CA LEU A 38 32.53 -15.99 23.02
C LEU A 38 31.95 -14.88 23.90
N SER A 39 32.61 -14.62 25.02
CA SER A 39 32.18 -13.71 26.06
C SER A 39 33.08 -12.48 26.10
N SER A 40 32.49 -11.33 26.44
CA SER A 40 33.14 -10.03 26.67
C SER A 40 33.82 -9.40 25.42
N ALA A 41 34.00 -8.08 25.33
CA ALA A 41 33.96 -7.06 26.38
C ALA A 41 33.54 -5.66 25.87
N SER A 42 33.50 -4.71 26.81
CA SER A 42 33.42 -3.24 26.64
C SER A 42 32.11 -2.67 26.10
N ALA A 43 31.37 -2.00 27.00
CA ALA A 43 30.60 -0.84 26.61
C ALA A 43 31.55 0.29 26.17
N ALA A 44 31.06 1.16 25.29
CA ALA A 44 31.63 2.48 25.03
C ALA A 44 30.45 3.46 24.95
N ALA A 45 30.44 4.48 25.80
CA ALA A 45 29.33 5.42 25.86
C ALA A 45 29.33 6.33 24.63
N ALA A 46 28.26 6.31 23.85
CA ALA A 46 27.96 7.38 22.91
C ALA A 46 27.42 8.57 23.71
N THR A 47 28.18 9.65 23.79
CA THR A 47 27.79 10.86 24.53
C THR A 47 26.55 11.48 23.89
N ALA A 48 25.42 11.49 24.59
CA ALA A 48 24.30 12.33 24.21
C ALA A 48 24.73 13.80 24.34
N VAL A 49 24.55 14.58 23.28
CA VAL A 49 24.72 16.03 23.35
C VAL A 49 23.40 16.61 23.84
N GLU A 50 23.35 16.99 25.11
CA GLU A 50 22.23 17.72 25.68
C GLU A 50 22.14 19.11 25.02
N LEU A 51 21.06 19.35 24.29
CA LEU A 51 20.68 20.69 23.83
C LEU A 51 19.86 21.35 24.92
N ASP A 52 20.53 22.17 25.73
CA ASP A 52 19.92 22.94 26.82
C ASP A 52 18.96 24.02 26.25
N THR A 53 17.66 23.87 26.52
CA THR A 53 16.61 24.80 26.09
C THR A 53 15.82 25.32 27.29
N ASN A 54 16.43 26.23 28.05
CA ASN A 54 15.74 27.06 29.02
C ASN A 54 15.48 28.46 28.41
N GLY A 55 14.21 28.73 28.07
CA GLY A 55 13.75 30.00 27.49
C GLY A 55 12.24 30.16 27.69
N ASP A 56 11.86 31.08 28.56
CA ASP A 56 10.52 31.16 29.15
C ASP A 56 9.41 31.56 28.17
N GLY A 57 8.16 31.18 28.48
CA GLY A 57 7.10 31.01 27.49
C GLY A 57 6.20 32.21 27.19
N SER A 58 5.30 32.02 26.21
CA SER A 58 3.97 32.66 26.22
C SER A 58 2.95 31.90 25.36
N ALA A 59 1.67 32.08 25.70
CA ALA A 59 0.46 31.91 24.88
C ALA A 59 0.35 30.67 23.95
N GLY A 60 -0.43 29.67 24.38
CA GLY A 60 -0.70 28.47 23.59
C GLY A 60 -1.58 28.69 22.35
N GLY A 61 -1.22 27.99 21.27
CA GLY A 61 -2.10 27.59 20.18
C GLY A 61 -2.04 26.06 20.04
N GLY A 62 -3.14 25.42 19.62
CA GLY A 62 -3.19 23.97 19.51
C GLY A 62 -2.17 23.43 18.50
N ALA A 63 -1.23 22.60 18.97
CA ALA A 63 -0.16 22.04 18.15
C ALA A 63 -0.68 20.92 17.24
N GLY A 64 -1.38 21.31 16.17
CA GLY A 64 -1.71 20.39 15.08
C GLY A 64 -0.43 19.74 14.54
N VAL A 65 -0.38 18.41 14.56
CA VAL A 65 0.84 17.63 14.24
C VAL A 65 1.40 18.06 12.88
N VAL A 66 2.57 18.70 12.91
CA VAL A 66 3.31 19.07 11.71
C VAL A 66 3.69 17.79 10.97
N ARG A 67 3.06 17.54 9.83
CA ARG A 67 3.26 16.28 9.08
C ARG A 67 4.74 16.12 8.72
N PRO A 68 5.37 14.96 8.96
CA PRO A 68 6.76 14.72 8.57
C PRO A 68 6.90 14.79 7.04
N GLN A 69 7.45 15.91 6.55
CA GLN A 69 7.57 16.14 5.12
C GLN A 69 8.68 15.26 4.51
N TRP A 70 8.26 14.18 3.88
CA TRP A 70 9.12 13.26 3.16
C TRP A 70 9.27 13.72 1.70
N LYS A 71 10.45 13.48 1.11
CA LYS A 71 10.79 13.92 -0.25
C LYS A 71 10.73 12.73 -1.21
N ALA A 72 9.85 12.81 -2.19
CA ALA A 72 9.67 11.80 -3.23
C ALA A 72 10.77 11.93 -4.29
N ALA A 73 11.17 10.80 -4.88
CA ALA A 73 12.09 10.77 -6.02
C ALA A 73 11.35 11.16 -7.32
N ILE A 74 11.12 12.46 -7.49
CA ILE A 74 10.42 13.04 -8.64
C ILE A 74 11.43 13.65 -9.61
N ASP A 75 11.41 13.22 -10.87
CA ASP A 75 12.17 13.88 -11.94
C ASP A 75 11.37 15.08 -12.50
N PHE A 76 11.52 16.23 -11.83
CA PHE A 76 10.95 17.51 -12.27
C PHE A 76 11.41 17.91 -13.69
N LYS A 77 12.63 17.52 -14.09
CA LYS A 77 13.16 17.79 -15.42
C LYS A 77 12.41 16.95 -16.46
N TRP A 78 12.17 15.66 -16.19
CA TRP A 78 11.35 14.81 -17.07
C TRP A 78 9.92 15.35 -17.20
N ILE A 79 9.29 15.78 -16.10
CA ILE A 79 7.93 16.35 -16.11
C ILE A 79 7.86 17.60 -17.01
N ARG A 80 8.84 18.49 -16.92
CA ARG A 80 8.96 19.67 -17.78
C ARG A 80 9.24 19.30 -19.24
N ASP A 81 10.21 18.43 -19.47
CA ASP A 81 10.67 18.05 -20.82
C ASP A 81 9.62 17.20 -21.57
N ASN A 82 8.61 16.66 -20.88
CA ASN A 82 7.50 15.87 -21.44
C ASN A 82 6.12 16.53 -21.20
N ARG A 83 6.07 17.86 -21.05
CA ARG A 83 4.89 18.67 -20.66
C ARG A 83 3.55 18.14 -21.19
N ASP A 84 3.42 18.00 -22.50
CA ASP A 84 2.12 17.72 -23.13
C ASP A 84 1.63 16.29 -22.83
N ALA A 85 2.55 15.32 -22.72
CA ALA A 85 2.21 13.95 -22.31
C ALA A 85 1.78 13.89 -20.83
N VAL A 86 2.35 14.72 -19.96
CA VAL A 86 1.92 14.83 -18.55
C VAL A 86 0.56 15.53 -18.46
N ALA A 87 0.34 16.59 -19.23
CA ALA A 87 -0.94 17.31 -19.29
C ALA A 87 -2.07 16.40 -19.80
N ASP A 88 -1.80 15.60 -20.84
CA ASP A 88 -2.73 14.59 -21.36
C ASP A 88 -3.03 13.51 -20.31
N ASN A 89 -2.02 13.01 -19.59
CA ASN A 89 -2.18 12.01 -18.52
C ASN A 89 -2.99 12.55 -17.33
N ILE A 90 -2.78 13.81 -16.93
CA ILE A 90 -3.58 14.47 -15.88
C ILE A 90 -5.05 14.59 -16.32
N ARG A 91 -5.29 15.02 -17.57
CA ARG A 91 -6.63 15.18 -18.14
C ARG A 91 -7.39 13.85 -18.24
N THR A 92 -6.79 12.81 -18.83
CA THR A 92 -7.47 11.51 -19.02
C THR A 92 -7.74 10.78 -17.71
N ARG A 93 -6.93 11.02 -16.68
CA ARG A 93 -7.15 10.51 -15.30
C ARG A 93 -8.10 11.35 -14.45
N ASN A 94 -8.70 12.41 -15.01
CA ASN A 94 -9.56 13.35 -14.27
C ASN A 94 -8.90 13.85 -12.97
N SER A 95 -7.60 14.16 -13.02
CA SER A 95 -6.82 14.58 -11.86
C SER A 95 -6.79 16.11 -11.73
N THR A 96 -6.83 16.61 -10.49
CA THR A 96 -6.81 18.04 -10.16
C THR A 96 -5.39 18.62 -10.01
N ALA A 97 -4.36 17.89 -10.44
CA ALA A 97 -2.96 18.26 -10.30
C ALA A 97 -2.62 19.52 -11.11
N ASN A 98 -2.02 20.53 -10.47
CA ASN A 98 -1.72 21.82 -11.09
C ASN A 98 -0.34 21.82 -11.77
N LEU A 99 -0.29 21.31 -13.00
CA LEU A 99 0.96 21.14 -13.75
C LEU A 99 1.69 22.48 -14.02
N ASP A 100 0.97 23.55 -14.33
CA ASP A 100 1.60 24.85 -14.62
C ASP A 100 2.20 25.50 -13.35
N LEU A 101 1.61 25.28 -12.17
CA LEU A 101 2.21 25.67 -10.88
C LEU A 101 3.48 24.86 -10.56
N VAL A 102 3.50 23.56 -10.89
CA VAL A 102 4.72 22.74 -10.74
C VAL A 102 5.85 23.27 -11.64
N PHE A 103 5.55 23.79 -12.83
CA PHE A 103 6.56 24.46 -13.66
C PHE A 103 7.00 25.80 -13.08
N GLU A 104 6.07 26.64 -12.60
CA GLU A 104 6.41 27.92 -11.97
C GLU A 104 7.36 27.72 -10.78
N LEU A 105 7.03 26.80 -9.87
CA LEU A 105 7.85 26.45 -8.72
C LEU A 105 9.20 25.83 -9.12
N TYR A 106 9.27 25.09 -10.23
CA TYR A 106 10.51 24.48 -10.72
C TYR A 106 11.45 25.51 -11.37
N ASP A 107 10.94 26.47 -12.15
CA ASP A 107 11.75 27.54 -12.73
C ASP A 107 12.21 28.54 -11.66
N GLN A 108 11.39 28.81 -10.64
CA GLN A 108 11.82 29.51 -9.43
C GLN A 108 12.94 28.73 -8.70
N TYR A 109 12.78 27.41 -8.52
CA TYR A 109 13.78 26.55 -7.88
C TYR A 109 15.12 26.57 -8.61
N LEU A 110 15.11 26.42 -9.94
CA LEU A 110 16.33 26.48 -10.77
C LEU A 110 17.01 27.85 -10.68
N THR A 111 16.23 28.93 -10.60
CA THR A 111 16.74 30.30 -10.46
C THR A 111 17.41 30.51 -9.09
N LEU A 112 16.74 30.10 -8.02
CA LEU A 112 17.24 30.23 -6.64
C LEU A 112 18.44 29.31 -6.37
N GLN A 113 18.42 28.06 -6.86
CA GLN A 113 19.54 27.14 -6.78
C GLN A 113 20.81 27.71 -7.45
N LYS A 114 20.65 28.34 -8.62
CA LYS A 114 21.76 28.99 -9.33
C LYS A 114 22.35 30.16 -8.53
N GLU A 115 21.52 30.92 -7.83
CA GLU A 115 21.95 32.03 -6.98
C GLU A 115 22.65 31.56 -5.69
N VAL A 116 22.14 30.50 -5.06
CA VAL A 116 22.81 29.80 -3.94
C VAL A 116 24.19 29.30 -4.35
N GLU A 117 24.33 28.69 -5.53
CA GLU A 117 25.65 28.27 -6.05
C GLU A 117 26.57 29.45 -6.41
N ARG A 118 26.04 30.56 -6.92
CA ARG A 118 26.81 31.81 -7.15
C ARG A 118 27.42 32.31 -5.83
N LEU A 119 26.62 32.43 -4.78
CA LEU A 119 27.06 32.91 -3.47
C LEU A 119 28.00 31.91 -2.77
N ARG A 120 27.78 30.60 -2.91
CA ARG A 120 28.72 29.56 -2.47
C ARG A 120 30.08 29.72 -3.16
N ALA A 121 30.10 29.95 -4.48
CA ALA A 121 31.33 30.18 -5.23
C ALA A 121 32.05 31.47 -4.80
N GLU A 122 31.33 32.58 -4.63
CA GLU A 122 31.90 33.87 -4.19
C GLU A 122 32.45 33.80 -2.76
N ARG A 123 31.69 33.23 -1.82
CA ARG A 123 32.16 32.97 -0.44
C ARG A 123 33.42 32.12 -0.43
N ASN A 124 33.48 31.08 -1.27
CA ASN A 124 34.67 30.22 -1.40
C ASN A 124 35.85 30.98 -2.05
N ALA A 125 35.59 31.90 -2.99
CA ALA A 125 36.61 32.76 -3.58
C ALA A 125 37.18 33.75 -2.53
N VAL A 126 36.34 34.36 -1.70
CA VAL A 126 36.76 35.24 -0.59
C VAL A 126 37.57 34.46 0.45
N ALA A 127 37.13 33.26 0.82
CA ALA A 127 37.90 32.35 1.69
C ALA A 127 39.27 31.97 1.10
N ASN A 128 39.38 31.88 -0.23
CA ASN A 128 40.66 31.69 -0.92
C ASN A 128 41.51 32.97 -0.96
N LYS A 129 40.94 34.16 -1.20
CA LYS A 129 41.64 35.47 -1.11
C LYS A 129 42.33 35.65 0.25
N MET A 130 41.72 35.15 1.34
CA MET A 130 42.25 35.25 2.70
C MET A 130 43.46 34.34 3.02
N LYS A 131 43.86 33.44 2.11
CA LYS A 131 45.01 32.51 2.31
C LYS A 131 46.34 33.19 2.02
N GLY A 132 47.10 33.50 3.07
CA GLY A 132 48.44 34.07 2.97
C GLY A 132 48.65 35.28 3.88
N LYS A 133 49.81 35.94 3.73
CA LYS A 133 50.06 37.24 4.36
C LYS A 133 49.29 38.31 3.61
N LEU A 134 48.49 39.08 4.34
CA LEU A 134 47.70 40.22 3.88
C LEU A 134 47.91 41.37 4.88
N ASP A 135 47.71 42.60 4.41
CA ASP A 135 47.59 43.75 5.31
C ASP A 135 46.37 43.58 6.25
N PRO A 136 46.44 44.00 7.53
CA PRO A 136 45.32 43.91 8.46
C PRO A 136 44.01 44.53 7.95
N SER A 137 44.08 45.68 7.25
CA SER A 137 42.90 46.37 6.73
C SER A 137 42.22 45.57 5.60
N VAL A 138 43.01 45.05 4.66
CA VAL A 138 42.54 44.20 3.56
C VAL A 138 41.97 42.88 4.10
N ARG A 139 42.62 42.30 5.12
CA ARG A 139 42.11 41.10 5.80
C ARG A 139 40.76 41.36 6.49
N GLN A 140 40.59 42.52 7.16
CA GLN A 140 39.34 42.86 7.83
C GLN A 140 38.20 43.12 6.84
N ALA A 141 38.46 43.76 5.71
CA ALA A 141 37.47 43.93 4.64
C ALA A 141 36.99 42.59 4.06
N LEU A 142 37.91 41.64 3.80
CA LEU A 142 37.57 40.29 3.32
C LEU A 142 36.79 39.46 4.35
N VAL A 143 36.99 39.69 5.66
CA VAL A 143 36.21 39.05 6.72
C VAL A 143 34.77 39.55 6.71
N GLU A 144 34.54 40.86 6.54
CA GLU A 144 33.18 41.41 6.47
C GLU A 144 32.47 41.04 5.15
N GLU A 145 33.18 41.04 4.01
CA GLU A 145 32.70 40.49 2.72
C GLU A 145 32.25 39.03 2.91
N GLY A 146 33.10 38.18 3.52
CA GLY A 146 32.80 36.78 3.78
C GLY A 146 31.67 36.54 4.79
N LYS A 147 31.49 37.44 5.77
CA LYS A 147 30.37 37.42 6.73
C LYS A 147 29.05 37.76 6.05
N ASN A 148 28.99 38.86 5.30
CA ASN A 148 27.79 39.28 4.58
C ASN A 148 27.35 38.23 3.55
N LEU A 149 28.32 37.62 2.83
CA LEU A 149 28.06 36.48 1.94
C LEU A 149 27.54 35.23 2.67
N LYS A 150 27.97 34.98 3.92
CA LYS A 150 27.43 33.89 4.75
C LYS A 150 26.00 34.18 5.19
N GLU A 151 25.71 35.39 5.65
CA GLU A 151 24.38 35.79 6.13
C GLU A 151 23.34 35.76 5.01
N GLY A 152 23.66 36.31 3.83
CA GLY A 152 22.79 36.20 2.65
C GLY A 152 22.62 34.77 2.13
N LEU A 153 23.66 33.93 2.22
CA LEU A 153 23.57 32.52 1.84
C LEU A 153 22.65 31.72 2.76
N ILE A 154 22.64 31.98 4.08
CA ILE A 154 21.75 31.28 5.03
C ILE A 154 20.29 31.53 4.68
N ALA A 155 19.90 32.78 4.41
CA ALA A 155 18.53 33.12 4.02
C ALA A 155 18.10 32.40 2.73
N LEU A 156 18.96 32.42 1.70
CA LEU A 156 18.64 31.78 0.40
C LEU A 156 18.69 30.25 0.46
N GLU A 157 19.47 29.66 1.37
CA GLU A 157 19.43 28.22 1.66
C GLU A 157 18.13 27.83 2.39
N GLU A 158 17.58 28.68 3.26
CA GLU A 158 16.25 28.48 3.87
C GLU A 158 15.12 28.63 2.84
N ASP A 159 15.12 29.70 2.03
CA ASP A 159 14.17 29.91 0.94
C ASP A 159 14.17 28.71 -0.03
N LEU A 160 15.35 28.18 -0.34
CA LEU A 160 15.50 27.02 -1.24
C LEU A 160 14.91 25.75 -0.64
N VAL A 161 15.01 25.54 0.68
CA VAL A 161 14.31 24.44 1.37
C VAL A 161 12.80 24.63 1.27
N GLN A 162 12.28 25.79 1.67
CA GLN A 162 10.83 26.08 1.62
C GLN A 162 10.25 25.94 0.20
N LEU A 163 11.00 26.36 -0.83
CA LEU A 163 10.59 26.26 -2.23
C LEU A 163 10.68 24.81 -2.75
N THR A 164 11.72 24.06 -2.39
CA THR A 164 11.82 22.62 -2.69
C THR A 164 10.63 21.86 -2.10
N ASP A 165 10.21 22.25 -0.90
CA ASP A 165 9.14 21.57 -0.15
C ASP A 165 7.74 21.91 -0.68
N LYS A 166 7.51 23.14 -1.17
CA LYS A 166 6.33 23.49 -1.97
C LYS A 166 6.28 22.73 -3.30
N LEU A 167 7.41 22.71 -4.03
CA LEU A 167 7.54 22.01 -5.32
C LEU A 167 7.31 20.49 -5.17
N GLN A 168 7.82 19.89 -4.10
CA GLN A 168 7.54 18.48 -3.76
C GLN A 168 6.04 18.24 -3.52
N LEU A 169 5.38 19.06 -2.71
CA LEU A 169 3.96 18.89 -2.38
C LEU A 169 3.07 18.96 -3.62
N GLU A 170 3.26 19.98 -4.47
CA GLU A 170 2.46 20.14 -5.69
C GLU A 170 2.75 19.04 -6.71
N ALA A 171 4.02 18.65 -6.90
CA ALA A 171 4.37 17.59 -7.86
C ALA A 171 3.93 16.19 -7.41
N GLN A 172 3.83 15.92 -6.09
CA GLN A 172 3.25 14.68 -5.58
C GLN A 172 1.76 14.50 -5.92
N SER A 173 1.04 15.58 -6.27
CA SER A 173 -0.35 15.49 -6.76
C SER A 173 -0.47 14.91 -8.18
N ILE A 174 0.61 14.93 -8.97
CA ILE A 174 0.63 14.41 -10.34
C ILE A 174 0.47 12.88 -10.29
N PRO A 175 -0.56 12.31 -10.92
CA PRO A 175 -0.77 10.87 -10.92
C PRO A 175 0.31 10.17 -11.75
N ASN A 176 0.49 8.87 -11.51
CA ASN A 176 1.42 8.06 -12.28
C ASN A 176 1.09 8.12 -13.79
N THR A 177 2.11 7.87 -14.62
CA THR A 177 1.95 7.59 -16.05
C THR A 177 0.98 6.44 -16.29
N THR A 178 0.43 6.37 -17.50
CA THR A 178 -0.57 5.37 -17.89
C THR A 178 0.00 4.37 -18.89
N HIS A 179 -0.40 3.10 -18.79
CA HIS A 179 -0.08 2.08 -19.78
C HIS A 179 -0.80 2.38 -21.12
N PRO A 180 -0.12 2.37 -22.28
CA PRO A 180 -0.72 2.76 -23.57
C PRO A 180 -2.04 2.05 -23.92
N ASP A 181 -2.16 0.75 -23.62
CA ASP A 181 -3.36 -0.05 -23.86
C ASP A 181 -4.59 0.29 -22.98
N VAL A 182 -4.47 1.16 -21.97
CA VAL A 182 -5.59 1.47 -21.06
C VAL A 182 -6.73 2.18 -21.82
N PRO A 183 -8.00 1.78 -21.63
CA PRO A 183 -9.13 2.48 -22.23
C PRO A 183 -9.21 3.94 -21.77
N VAL A 184 -9.39 4.87 -22.71
CA VAL A 184 -9.47 6.30 -22.39
C VAL A 184 -10.92 6.72 -22.17
N GLY A 185 -11.26 7.14 -20.96
CA GLY A 185 -12.60 7.58 -20.58
C GLY A 185 -12.84 7.55 -19.06
N GLY A 186 -14.11 7.60 -18.65
CA GLY A 186 -14.52 7.34 -17.28
C GLY A 186 -14.70 5.84 -17.01
N GLU A 187 -15.21 5.50 -15.84
CA GLU A 187 -15.46 4.12 -15.38
C GLU A 187 -16.26 3.30 -16.42
N GLU A 188 -17.25 3.94 -17.07
CA GLU A 188 -18.09 3.37 -18.13
C GLU A 188 -17.37 2.99 -19.42
N SER A 189 -16.14 3.47 -19.60
CA SER A 189 -15.28 3.18 -20.76
C SER A 189 -14.34 2.00 -20.53
N SER A 190 -14.41 1.35 -19.36
CA SER A 190 -13.63 0.14 -19.02
C SER A 190 -14.06 -1.05 -19.88
N VAL A 191 -13.12 -1.91 -20.30
CA VAL A 191 -13.39 -2.97 -21.30
C VAL A 191 -13.33 -4.37 -20.72
N LEU A 192 -14.23 -5.25 -21.20
CA LEU A 192 -14.26 -6.66 -20.80
C LEU A 192 -13.02 -7.40 -21.32
N ARG A 193 -12.20 -7.94 -20.41
CA ARG A 193 -11.07 -8.83 -20.70
C ARG A 193 -11.52 -10.29 -20.80
N LYS A 194 -12.36 -10.75 -19.87
CA LYS A 194 -12.81 -12.14 -19.74
C LYS A 194 -14.16 -12.24 -19.04
N GLU A 195 -14.94 -13.25 -19.35
CA GLU A 195 -16.14 -13.65 -18.60
C GLU A 195 -16.07 -15.16 -18.34
N VAL A 196 -16.38 -15.60 -17.12
CA VAL A 196 -16.15 -16.97 -16.63
C VAL A 196 -17.39 -17.47 -15.91
N GLY A 197 -17.76 -18.73 -16.16
CA GLY A 197 -18.99 -19.33 -15.63
C GLY A 197 -20.24 -18.88 -16.40
N SER A 198 -21.41 -18.98 -15.75
CA SER A 198 -22.69 -18.52 -16.29
C SER A 198 -23.68 -18.18 -15.17
N GLN A 199 -24.63 -17.29 -15.44
CA GLN A 199 -25.66 -16.93 -14.45
C GLN A 199 -26.46 -18.17 -14.04
N ARG A 200 -26.47 -18.46 -12.74
CA ARG A 200 -27.24 -19.58 -12.20
C ARG A 200 -28.73 -19.30 -12.35
N SER A 201 -29.44 -20.19 -13.03
CA SER A 201 -30.90 -20.18 -13.08
C SER A 201 -31.48 -20.69 -11.75
N PHE A 202 -32.55 -20.05 -11.29
CA PHE A 202 -33.28 -20.40 -10.06
C PHE A 202 -34.76 -20.60 -10.40
N ASN A 203 -35.36 -21.66 -9.83
CA ASN A 203 -36.78 -21.98 -9.97
C ASN A 203 -37.64 -21.48 -8.79
N PHE A 204 -37.13 -20.48 -8.06
CA PHE A 204 -37.76 -19.85 -6.89
C PHE A 204 -37.35 -18.37 -6.84
N ALA A 205 -38.10 -17.56 -6.08
CA ALA A 205 -37.77 -16.15 -5.87
C ALA A 205 -36.43 -16.02 -5.13
N ILE A 206 -35.44 -15.43 -5.79
CA ILE A 206 -34.08 -15.23 -5.25
C ILE A 206 -34.15 -14.30 -4.04
N LYS A 207 -33.35 -14.61 -3.02
CA LYS A 207 -33.15 -13.74 -1.85
C LYS A 207 -31.81 -13.04 -1.93
N ASP A 208 -31.74 -11.78 -1.50
CA ASP A 208 -30.46 -11.08 -1.36
C ASP A 208 -29.66 -11.55 -0.13
N HIS A 209 -28.42 -11.09 -0.01
CA HIS A 209 -27.56 -11.49 1.12
C HIS A 209 -28.12 -11.03 2.47
N LEU A 210 -28.82 -9.88 2.51
CA LEU A 210 -29.47 -9.33 3.71
C LEU A 210 -30.62 -10.21 4.21
N GLN A 211 -31.48 -10.66 3.30
CA GLN A 211 -32.59 -11.57 3.58
C GLN A 211 -32.07 -12.92 4.06
N LEU A 212 -31.10 -13.51 3.34
CA LEU A 212 -30.51 -14.80 3.70
C LEU A 212 -29.83 -14.76 5.08
N GLY A 213 -28.98 -13.78 5.33
CA GLY A 213 -28.29 -13.67 6.61
C GLY A 213 -29.18 -13.23 7.77
N LYS A 214 -30.32 -12.58 7.52
CA LYS A 214 -31.34 -12.36 8.56
C LYS A 214 -32.12 -13.64 8.90
N GLU A 215 -32.46 -14.45 7.90
CA GLU A 215 -33.18 -15.72 8.12
C GLU A 215 -32.30 -16.80 8.77
N LEU A 216 -30.98 -16.74 8.53
CA LEU A 216 -29.98 -17.67 9.07
C LEU A 216 -29.20 -17.11 10.27
N ASP A 217 -29.56 -15.93 10.78
CA ASP A 217 -28.92 -15.25 11.91
C ASP A 217 -27.38 -15.11 11.77
N LEU A 218 -26.90 -14.74 10.56
CA LEU A 218 -25.49 -14.72 10.18
C LEU A 218 -24.78 -13.39 10.44
N PHE A 219 -25.53 -12.31 10.68
CA PHE A 219 -24.96 -11.01 11.04
C PHE A 219 -25.94 -10.19 11.88
N ASP A 220 -25.38 -9.26 12.65
CA ASP A 220 -26.13 -8.29 13.44
C ASP A 220 -25.63 -6.87 13.09
N PHE A 221 -26.46 -6.12 12.37
CA PHE A 221 -26.22 -4.73 12.02
C PHE A 221 -26.77 -3.76 13.08
N ASP A 222 -27.81 -4.17 13.83
CA ASP A 222 -28.50 -3.28 14.76
C ASP A 222 -27.67 -3.14 16.06
N ALA A 223 -27.13 -4.25 16.58
CA ALA A 223 -26.18 -4.23 17.70
C ALA A 223 -24.85 -3.54 17.33
N ALA A 224 -24.39 -3.69 16.07
CA ALA A 224 -23.19 -3.01 15.60
C ALA A 224 -23.40 -1.51 15.40
N ALA A 225 -24.60 -1.08 14.99
CA ALA A 225 -24.96 0.32 14.88
C ALA A 225 -25.00 1.03 16.24
N GLU A 226 -25.48 0.36 17.28
CA GLU A 226 -25.46 0.88 18.67
C GLU A 226 -24.04 1.00 19.24
N VAL A 227 -23.15 0.05 18.93
CA VAL A 227 -21.79 -0.02 19.52
C VAL A 227 -20.74 0.79 18.74
N SER A 228 -20.82 0.82 17.41
CA SER A 228 -19.78 1.40 16.53
C SER A 228 -20.34 2.35 15.46
N GLY A 229 -21.66 2.53 15.37
CA GLY A 229 -22.32 3.33 14.34
C GLY A 229 -22.62 2.56 13.05
N SER A 230 -23.29 3.25 12.12
CA SER A 230 -23.73 2.67 10.84
C SER A 230 -22.58 2.07 10.01
N LYS A 231 -22.87 1.07 9.18
CA LYS A 231 -21.90 0.37 8.30
C LYS A 231 -20.83 -0.47 9.03
N PHE A 232 -20.98 -0.71 10.34
CA PHE A 232 -20.37 -1.84 11.04
C PHE A 232 -21.35 -3.02 11.12
N TYR A 233 -20.85 -4.21 11.46
CA TYR A 233 -21.61 -5.44 11.61
C TYR A 233 -20.88 -6.39 12.57
N TYR A 234 -21.63 -7.23 13.28
CA TYR A 234 -21.11 -8.50 13.80
C TYR A 234 -21.40 -9.60 12.78
N LEU A 235 -20.46 -10.52 12.56
CA LEU A 235 -20.77 -11.84 11.99
C LEU A 235 -21.16 -12.82 13.10
N LYS A 236 -22.01 -13.78 12.76
CA LYS A 236 -22.56 -14.79 13.66
C LYS A 236 -22.59 -16.17 13.00
N ASN A 237 -22.68 -17.21 13.83
CA ASN A 237 -22.92 -18.59 13.43
C ASN A 237 -22.04 -19.06 12.25
N GLU A 238 -22.60 -19.66 11.20
CA GLU A 238 -21.85 -20.19 10.06
C GLU A 238 -21.05 -19.14 9.27
N ALA A 239 -21.41 -17.86 9.32
CA ALA A 239 -20.68 -16.81 8.59
C ALA A 239 -19.30 -16.51 9.21
N VAL A 240 -19.17 -16.65 10.54
CA VAL A 240 -17.87 -16.58 11.24
C VAL A 240 -16.95 -17.72 10.82
N LEU A 241 -17.52 -18.91 10.63
CA LEU A 241 -16.78 -20.08 10.13
C LEU A 241 -16.42 -19.93 8.64
N LEU A 242 -17.32 -19.35 7.84
CA LEU A 242 -17.11 -19.10 6.41
C LEU A 242 -16.03 -18.06 6.16
N GLU A 243 -16.00 -16.94 6.90
CA GLU A 243 -14.94 -15.93 6.78
C GLU A 243 -13.57 -16.55 7.12
N MET A 244 -13.45 -17.24 8.26
CA MET A 244 -12.22 -17.95 8.62
C MET A 244 -11.83 -19.02 7.59
N ALA A 245 -12.79 -19.74 6.99
CA ALA A 245 -12.51 -20.72 5.96
C ALA A 245 -11.96 -20.05 4.68
N LEU A 246 -12.61 -18.98 4.20
CA LEU A 246 -12.21 -18.24 3.00
C LEU A 246 -10.81 -17.60 3.15
N VAL A 247 -10.53 -16.97 4.29
CA VAL A 247 -9.23 -16.36 4.60
C VAL A 247 -8.12 -17.42 4.60
N ASN A 248 -8.28 -18.51 5.37
CA ASN A 248 -7.27 -19.56 5.45
C ASN A 248 -7.06 -20.27 4.10
N TRP A 249 -8.14 -20.50 3.34
CA TRP A 249 -8.10 -21.10 2.02
C TRP A 249 -7.36 -20.22 1.01
N ALA A 250 -7.72 -18.94 0.90
CA ALA A 250 -7.09 -18.00 -0.05
C ALA A 250 -5.58 -17.85 0.24
N ILE A 251 -5.19 -17.67 1.50
CA ILE A 251 -3.77 -17.65 1.90
C ILE A 251 -3.08 -18.96 1.51
N SER A 252 -3.73 -20.12 1.71
CA SER A 252 -3.16 -21.42 1.36
C SER A 252 -2.94 -21.59 -0.14
N GLU A 253 -3.94 -21.31 -0.99
CA GLU A 253 -3.81 -21.44 -2.44
C GLU A 253 -2.77 -20.49 -3.02
N VAL A 254 -2.74 -19.23 -2.57
CA VAL A 254 -1.74 -18.25 -3.02
C VAL A 254 -0.33 -18.62 -2.52
N SER A 255 -0.19 -19.15 -1.29
CA SER A 255 1.11 -19.64 -0.78
C SER A 255 1.68 -20.78 -1.62
N LYS A 256 0.83 -21.68 -2.18
CA LYS A 256 1.27 -22.74 -3.11
C LYS A 256 1.90 -22.18 -4.39
N LYS A 257 1.57 -20.94 -4.78
CA LYS A 257 2.13 -20.23 -5.94
C LYS A 257 3.42 -19.43 -5.60
N GLY A 258 4.04 -19.73 -4.45
CA GLY A 258 5.34 -19.20 -4.04
C GLY A 258 5.31 -17.83 -3.36
N PHE A 259 4.16 -17.44 -2.81
CA PHE A 259 4.02 -16.21 -2.01
C PHE A 259 4.34 -16.49 -0.54
N THR A 260 5.00 -15.56 0.13
CA THR A 260 5.27 -15.63 1.58
C THR A 260 4.04 -15.14 2.36
N PRO A 261 3.42 -15.96 3.22
CA PRO A 261 2.28 -15.53 4.03
C PRO A 261 2.69 -14.56 5.13
N LEU A 262 1.90 -13.50 5.31
CA LEU A 262 2.08 -12.45 6.32
C LEU A 262 0.76 -12.15 7.06
N ILE A 263 0.89 -11.66 8.29
CA ILE A 263 -0.13 -10.87 9.00
C ILE A 263 0.52 -9.51 9.27
N THR A 264 -0.17 -8.42 8.92
CA THR A 264 0.42 -7.06 8.96
C THR A 264 -0.04 -6.24 10.16
N PRO A 265 0.76 -5.27 10.64
CA PRO A 265 0.28 -4.24 11.54
C PRO A 265 -0.88 -3.45 10.91
N GLU A 266 -2.01 -3.34 11.62
CA GLU A 266 -3.20 -2.63 11.13
C GLU A 266 -3.18 -1.12 11.44
N ILE A 267 -2.28 -0.70 12.33
CA ILE A 267 -1.94 0.71 12.60
C ILE A 267 -0.54 0.98 12.01
N VAL A 268 -0.43 2.02 11.19
CA VAL A 268 0.81 2.46 10.52
C VAL A 268 1.05 3.95 10.74
N ARG A 269 2.24 4.46 10.39
CA ARG A 269 2.48 5.92 10.30
C ARG A 269 1.80 6.49 9.06
N SER A 270 1.22 7.68 9.19
CA SER A 270 0.51 8.38 8.10
C SER A 270 1.39 8.62 6.88
N SER A 271 2.69 8.85 7.09
CA SER A 271 3.67 9.00 6.00
C SER A 271 3.85 7.73 5.16
N VAL A 272 3.55 6.53 5.68
CA VAL A 272 3.56 5.29 4.89
C VAL A 272 2.36 5.24 3.95
N VAL A 273 1.18 5.68 4.41
CA VAL A 273 -0.04 5.81 3.60
C VAL A 273 0.17 6.82 2.47
N GLU A 274 0.74 7.99 2.80
CA GLU A 274 1.08 9.02 1.81
C GLU A 274 2.14 8.55 0.80
N LYS A 275 3.21 7.86 1.25
CA LYS A 275 4.23 7.24 0.37
C LYS A 275 3.64 6.17 -0.56
N CYS A 276 2.58 5.47 -0.16
CA CYS A 276 1.87 4.51 -1.01
C CYS A 276 0.86 5.17 -1.98
N GLY A 277 0.79 6.50 -2.05
CA GLY A 277 -0.10 7.22 -2.96
C GLY A 277 -1.57 7.30 -2.53
N PHE A 278 -1.89 6.91 -1.28
CA PHE A 278 -3.23 7.05 -0.70
C PHE A 278 -3.47 8.46 -0.12
N GLN A 279 -3.07 9.48 -0.89
CA GLN A 279 -3.22 10.89 -0.52
C GLN A 279 -4.68 11.35 -0.71
N PRO A 280 -5.32 12.03 0.26
CA PRO A 280 -6.68 12.55 0.10
C PRO A 280 -6.79 13.62 -0.99
N ARG A 281 -7.31 13.24 -2.17
CA ARG A 281 -7.62 14.16 -3.30
C ARG A 281 -8.69 15.22 -2.98
N ALA A 282 -9.38 15.09 -1.84
CA ALA A 282 -10.43 16.00 -1.40
C ALA A 282 -10.43 16.08 0.14
N LYS A 283 -11.22 17.01 0.70
CA LYS A 283 -11.37 17.20 2.17
C LYS A 283 -11.84 15.93 2.91
N ASN A 284 -12.47 15.01 2.20
CA ASN A 284 -12.92 13.72 2.74
C ASN A 284 -11.80 12.68 2.63
N THR A 285 -11.06 12.47 3.72
CA THR A 285 -10.12 11.35 3.85
C THR A 285 -10.87 10.01 3.88
N GLN A 286 -10.33 8.97 3.24
CA GLN A 286 -10.80 7.58 3.36
C GLN A 286 -10.17 6.84 4.56
N VAL A 287 -9.22 7.48 5.26
CA VAL A 287 -8.36 6.90 6.30
C VAL A 287 -8.81 7.39 7.68
N TYR A 288 -8.92 6.47 8.64
CA TYR A 288 -9.10 6.80 10.06
C TYR A 288 -7.74 7.11 10.71
N SER A 289 -7.56 8.33 11.20
CA SER A 289 -6.37 8.72 11.99
C SER A 289 -6.54 8.39 13.47
N ILE A 290 -5.43 8.14 14.16
CA ILE A 290 -5.37 8.01 15.62
C ILE A 290 -5.05 9.38 16.23
N GLU A 291 -5.90 9.84 17.15
CA GLU A 291 -5.76 11.13 17.84
C GLU A 291 -4.40 11.27 18.57
N ASP A 292 -3.89 12.50 18.66
CA ASP A 292 -2.60 12.85 19.27
C ASP A 292 -1.36 12.02 18.82
N SER A 293 -1.37 11.53 17.57
CA SER A 293 -0.28 10.71 17.02
C SER A 293 0.02 11.01 15.54
N ASP A 294 1.10 10.44 15.00
CA ASP A 294 1.36 10.40 13.55
C ASP A 294 0.71 9.18 12.87
N GLN A 295 -0.12 8.40 13.59
CA GLN A 295 -0.57 7.08 13.18
C GLN A 295 -2.02 7.04 12.65
N CYS A 296 -2.33 5.99 11.88
CA CYS A 296 -3.64 5.76 11.28
C CYS A 296 -3.90 4.28 10.99
N LEU A 297 -5.17 3.92 10.80
CA LEU A 297 -5.59 2.57 10.42
C LEU A 297 -5.47 2.35 8.90
N ILE A 298 -5.09 1.13 8.51
CA ILE A 298 -4.88 0.77 7.10
C ILE A 298 -6.21 0.54 6.35
N GLY A 299 -6.35 1.12 5.16
CA GLY A 299 -7.46 0.83 4.24
C GLY A 299 -7.25 -0.42 3.36
N THR A 300 -6.07 -1.06 3.48
CA THR A 300 -5.65 -2.28 2.80
C THR A 300 -4.26 -2.72 3.31
N ALA A 301 -3.97 -4.04 3.32
CA ALA A 301 -2.64 -4.59 3.61
C ALA A 301 -1.56 -4.19 2.57
N GLU A 302 -1.96 -3.67 1.40
CA GLU A 302 -1.10 -3.01 0.41
C GLU A 302 -0.08 -2.04 1.04
N ILE A 303 -0.54 -1.27 2.04
CA ILE A 303 0.21 -0.20 2.70
C ILE A 303 1.35 -0.75 3.58
N PRO A 304 1.10 -1.61 4.59
CA PRO A 304 2.18 -2.17 5.41
C PRO A 304 3.07 -3.15 4.64
N VAL A 305 2.57 -3.85 3.62
CA VAL A 305 3.43 -4.71 2.77
C VAL A 305 4.30 -3.85 1.84
N GLY A 306 3.76 -2.79 1.23
CA GLY A 306 4.56 -1.81 0.48
C GLY A 306 5.62 -1.14 1.36
N GLY A 307 5.30 -0.92 2.64
CA GLY A 307 6.21 -0.36 3.64
C GLY A 307 7.32 -1.30 4.13
N ILE A 308 7.25 -2.62 3.91
CA ILE A 308 8.16 -3.59 4.54
C ILE A 308 9.64 -3.43 4.11
N HIS A 309 9.88 -2.91 2.92
CA HIS A 309 11.22 -2.62 2.35
C HIS A 309 11.48 -1.12 2.18
N MET A 310 10.68 -0.27 2.85
CA MET A 310 10.78 1.18 2.74
C MET A 310 12.17 1.68 3.14
N ASP A 311 12.67 2.66 2.39
CA ASP A 311 13.96 3.33 2.58
C ASP A 311 15.17 2.35 2.62
N SER A 312 15.03 1.16 1.98
CA SER A 312 16.06 0.12 1.86
C SER A 312 16.48 -0.13 0.39
N ILE A 313 17.66 -0.75 0.19
CA ILE A 313 18.15 -1.16 -1.14
C ILE A 313 18.06 -2.68 -1.24
N LEU A 314 17.19 -3.17 -2.13
CA LEU A 314 17.03 -4.59 -2.40
C LEU A 314 18.07 -5.10 -3.40
N ALA A 315 18.62 -6.28 -3.15
CA ALA A 315 19.51 -6.97 -4.09
C ALA A 315 18.70 -7.53 -5.28
N GLU A 316 19.20 -7.30 -6.50
CA GLU A 316 18.56 -7.72 -7.76
C GLU A 316 18.33 -9.25 -7.85
N SER A 317 19.13 -10.03 -7.11
CA SER A 317 19.05 -11.49 -6.97
C SER A 317 18.00 -11.98 -5.95
N ALA A 318 17.42 -11.09 -5.16
CA ALA A 318 16.31 -11.39 -4.24
C ALA A 318 14.94 -11.16 -4.88
N LEU A 319 14.88 -10.55 -6.08
CA LEU A 319 13.64 -10.28 -6.80
C LEU A 319 13.25 -11.49 -7.69
N PRO A 320 11.95 -11.81 -7.83
CA PRO A 320 10.80 -11.14 -7.22
C PRO A 320 10.56 -11.56 -5.77
N LEU A 321 10.19 -10.61 -4.91
CA LEU A 321 9.66 -10.87 -3.57
C LEU A 321 8.13 -10.90 -3.64
N LYS A 322 7.53 -12.06 -3.39
CA LYS A 322 6.09 -12.29 -3.42
C LYS A 322 5.52 -12.42 -1.99
N TYR A 323 4.47 -11.68 -1.66
CA TYR A 323 3.81 -11.68 -0.35
C TYR A 323 2.30 -11.86 -0.47
N VAL A 324 1.71 -12.69 0.40
CA VAL A 324 0.27 -12.78 0.59
C VAL A 324 -0.06 -12.41 2.03
N ALA A 325 -0.86 -11.36 2.25
CA ALA A 325 -1.04 -10.75 3.55
C ALA A 325 -2.50 -10.68 3.97
N TYR A 326 -2.79 -11.09 5.21
CA TYR A 326 -4.10 -10.89 5.82
C TYR A 326 -4.12 -9.66 6.74
N SER A 327 -5.19 -8.87 6.64
CA SER A 327 -5.56 -7.86 7.63
C SER A 327 -7.06 -7.57 7.58
N HIS A 328 -7.57 -6.95 8.65
CA HIS A 328 -8.73 -6.08 8.52
C HIS A 328 -8.35 -4.81 7.77
N CYS A 329 -9.32 -4.21 7.10
CA CYS A 329 -9.19 -3.01 6.29
C CYS A 329 -10.24 -1.99 6.78
N PHE A 330 -9.78 -0.79 7.13
CA PHE A 330 -10.59 0.27 7.73
C PHE A 330 -10.77 1.43 6.77
N ARG A 331 -12.01 1.82 6.47
CA ARG A 331 -12.32 2.91 5.53
C ARG A 331 -13.45 3.79 6.04
N THR A 332 -13.26 5.10 6.02
CA THR A 332 -14.30 6.06 6.44
C THR A 332 -15.49 6.08 5.48
N GLU A 333 -15.34 5.55 4.25
CA GLU A 333 -16.35 5.50 3.19
C GLU A 333 -17.04 6.86 2.95
N ALA A 334 -16.27 7.93 3.17
CA ALA A 334 -16.76 9.30 3.15
C ALA A 334 -17.15 9.72 1.74
N GLY A 335 -18.36 10.26 1.59
CA GLY A 335 -18.99 10.58 0.30
C GLY A 335 -19.83 9.44 -0.31
N ALA A 336 -19.66 8.18 0.13
CA ALA A 336 -20.42 7.05 -0.39
C ALA A 336 -21.75 6.87 0.37
N ALA A 337 -22.79 7.62 -0.04
CA ALA A 337 -24.15 7.54 0.48
C ALA A 337 -25.15 7.14 -0.61
N GLY A 338 -25.93 6.08 -0.40
CA GLY A 338 -27.00 5.68 -1.32
C GLY A 338 -27.49 4.25 -1.13
N ALA A 339 -28.59 3.88 -1.78
CA ALA A 339 -29.18 2.54 -1.67
C ALA A 339 -28.29 1.41 -2.23
N ALA A 340 -27.27 1.74 -3.04
CA ALA A 340 -26.30 0.78 -3.56
C ALA A 340 -25.35 0.21 -2.48
N THR A 341 -25.24 0.86 -1.30
CA THR A 341 -24.24 0.54 -0.27
C THR A 341 -24.81 -0.26 0.91
N ARG A 342 -25.81 -1.13 0.69
CA ARG A 342 -26.54 -1.83 1.77
C ARG A 342 -25.89 -3.17 2.14
N GLY A 343 -25.89 -3.48 3.44
CA GLY A 343 -25.29 -4.70 3.99
C GLY A 343 -23.77 -4.70 3.90
N LEU A 344 -23.17 -5.89 3.73
CA LEU A 344 -21.72 -6.10 3.73
C LEU A 344 -20.96 -5.48 2.53
N TYR A 345 -21.68 -4.87 1.58
CA TYR A 345 -21.17 -4.35 0.31
C TYR A 345 -20.18 -3.17 0.46
N ARG A 346 -20.41 -2.30 1.46
CA ARG A 346 -19.55 -1.12 1.70
C ARG A 346 -19.61 -0.73 3.17
N VAL A 347 -18.67 -1.28 3.91
CA VAL A 347 -18.58 -1.31 5.38
C VAL A 347 -17.31 -0.60 5.86
N HIS A 348 -17.33 -0.10 7.10
CA HIS A 348 -16.18 0.64 7.65
C HIS A 348 -14.99 -0.24 8.04
N GLN A 349 -15.23 -1.53 8.28
CA GLN A 349 -14.24 -2.56 8.57
C GLN A 349 -14.59 -3.81 7.78
N PHE A 350 -13.60 -4.45 7.15
CA PHE A 350 -13.76 -5.74 6.45
C PHE A 350 -12.44 -6.51 6.40
N SER A 351 -12.52 -7.83 6.31
CA SER A 351 -11.37 -8.72 6.12
C SER A 351 -10.88 -8.71 4.67
N LYS A 352 -9.57 -8.71 4.44
CA LYS A 352 -9.00 -8.93 3.08
C LYS A 352 -7.72 -9.78 3.13
N VAL A 353 -7.55 -10.61 2.09
CA VAL A 353 -6.27 -11.25 1.75
C VAL A 353 -5.70 -10.52 0.54
N GLU A 354 -4.52 -9.92 0.70
CA GLU A 354 -3.84 -9.10 -0.30
C GLU A 354 -2.69 -9.87 -0.97
N MET A 355 -2.50 -9.69 -2.27
CA MET A 355 -1.29 -10.13 -2.98
C MET A 355 -0.40 -8.94 -3.34
N PHE A 356 0.89 -9.03 -3.04
CA PHE A 356 1.86 -7.98 -3.35
C PHE A 356 3.16 -8.58 -3.92
N ILE A 357 3.73 -7.95 -4.95
CA ILE A 357 4.97 -8.40 -5.59
C ILE A 357 5.92 -7.21 -5.79
N PHE A 358 7.10 -7.26 -5.16
CA PHE A 358 8.23 -6.42 -5.55
C PHE A 358 9.00 -7.16 -6.66
N CYS A 359 9.17 -6.52 -7.82
CA CYS A 359 9.79 -7.12 -9.00
C CYS A 359 10.60 -6.09 -9.79
N ARG A 360 11.24 -6.53 -10.87
CA ARG A 360 12.03 -5.67 -11.75
C ARG A 360 11.09 -4.85 -12.68
N PRO A 361 11.40 -3.60 -13.05
CA PRO A 361 10.51 -2.74 -13.87
C PRO A 361 10.15 -3.29 -15.26
N GLU A 362 10.95 -4.21 -15.79
CA GLU A 362 10.70 -4.95 -17.03
C GLU A 362 9.82 -6.20 -16.86
N GLU A 363 9.77 -6.80 -15.66
CA GLU A 363 8.88 -7.93 -15.37
C GLU A 363 7.48 -7.50 -14.90
N SER A 364 7.29 -6.24 -14.54
CA SER A 364 6.10 -5.76 -13.83
C SER A 364 4.77 -6.10 -14.52
N GLY A 365 4.72 -6.04 -15.87
CA GLY A 365 3.55 -6.45 -16.65
C GLY A 365 3.25 -7.96 -16.57
N LYS A 366 4.28 -8.81 -16.61
CA LYS A 366 4.15 -10.28 -16.43
C LYS A 366 3.59 -10.60 -15.03
N TRP A 367 4.07 -9.91 -14.00
CA TRP A 367 3.60 -10.14 -12.64
C TRP A 367 2.17 -9.60 -12.40
N HIS A 368 1.72 -8.59 -13.14
CA HIS A 368 0.31 -8.17 -13.14
C HIS A 368 -0.63 -9.21 -13.76
N GLU A 369 -0.24 -9.78 -14.91
CA GLU A 369 -1.01 -10.85 -15.57
C GLU A 369 -1.03 -12.14 -14.74
N GLU A 370 0.07 -12.48 -14.04
CA GLU A 370 0.08 -13.53 -13.01
C GLU A 370 -0.93 -13.21 -11.89
N LEU A 371 -0.92 -12.01 -11.31
CA LEU A 371 -1.79 -11.64 -10.19
C LEU A 371 -3.29 -11.78 -10.52
N ILE A 372 -3.74 -11.24 -11.67
CA ILE A 372 -5.15 -11.40 -12.08
C ILE A 372 -5.48 -12.86 -12.40
N THR A 373 -4.57 -13.62 -13.01
CA THR A 373 -4.77 -15.06 -13.25
C THR A 373 -4.96 -15.82 -11.92
N ILE A 374 -4.29 -15.41 -10.85
CA ILE A 374 -4.48 -16.00 -9.52
C ILE A 374 -5.87 -15.67 -8.95
N GLU A 375 -6.37 -14.44 -9.11
CA GLU A 375 -7.74 -14.11 -8.67
C GLU A 375 -8.81 -14.83 -9.51
N GLU A 376 -8.64 -14.90 -10.83
CA GLU A 376 -9.52 -15.65 -11.73
C GLU A 376 -9.58 -17.14 -11.35
N ASP A 377 -8.45 -17.77 -11.05
CA ASP A 377 -8.38 -19.16 -10.56
C ASP A 377 -9.16 -19.33 -9.23
N LEU A 378 -8.97 -18.41 -8.28
CA LEU A 378 -9.64 -18.43 -6.98
C LEU A 378 -11.17 -18.33 -7.16
N TYR A 379 -11.65 -17.30 -7.87
CA TYR A 379 -13.09 -17.11 -8.13
C TYR A 379 -13.71 -18.29 -8.91
N ALA A 380 -13.00 -18.82 -9.92
CA ALA A 380 -13.47 -19.98 -10.68
C ALA A 380 -13.55 -21.25 -9.82
N SER A 381 -12.60 -21.47 -8.91
CA SER A 381 -12.59 -22.63 -8.01
C SER A 381 -13.67 -22.57 -6.92
N LEU A 382 -14.12 -21.38 -6.54
CA LEU A 382 -15.33 -21.17 -5.72
C LEU A 382 -16.64 -21.41 -6.52
N GLY A 383 -16.56 -21.63 -7.82
CA GLY A 383 -17.73 -21.81 -8.70
C GLY A 383 -18.50 -20.51 -8.96
N LEU A 384 -17.87 -19.36 -8.77
CA LEU A 384 -18.50 -18.05 -9.03
C LEU A 384 -18.58 -17.79 -10.54
N HIS A 385 -19.62 -17.06 -10.94
CA HIS A 385 -19.70 -16.44 -12.26
C HIS A 385 -19.20 -15.01 -12.16
N PHE A 386 -18.23 -14.62 -12.98
CA PHE A 386 -17.56 -13.34 -12.87
C PHE A 386 -17.04 -12.82 -14.22
N LYS A 387 -16.67 -11.55 -14.24
CA LYS A 387 -15.99 -10.85 -15.33
C LYS A 387 -14.65 -10.29 -14.85
N THR A 388 -13.71 -10.07 -15.75
CA THR A 388 -12.55 -9.21 -15.50
C THR A 388 -12.50 -8.06 -16.49
N LEU A 389 -12.19 -6.86 -16.00
CA LEU A 389 -12.21 -5.61 -16.75
C LEU A 389 -10.80 -5.00 -16.84
N ASP A 390 -10.47 -4.34 -17.96
CA ASP A 390 -9.34 -3.39 -18.05
C ASP A 390 -9.89 -2.00 -17.73
N MET A 391 -9.48 -1.44 -16.59
CA MET A 391 -10.12 -0.25 -16.05
C MET A 391 -9.63 1.02 -16.75
N ALA A 392 -10.57 1.88 -17.13
CA ALA A 392 -10.29 3.08 -17.90
C ALA A 392 -9.47 4.14 -17.14
N THR A 393 -8.89 5.09 -17.88
CA THR A 393 -8.01 6.14 -17.35
C THR A 393 -8.57 6.88 -16.15
N GLY A 394 -9.86 7.22 -16.15
CA GLY A 394 -10.51 7.95 -15.05
C GLY A 394 -10.56 7.20 -13.71
N ASP A 395 -10.46 5.87 -13.72
CA ASP A 395 -10.63 5.01 -12.54
C ASP A 395 -9.32 4.27 -12.11
N LEU A 396 -8.18 4.56 -12.75
CA LEU A 396 -6.88 4.06 -12.29
C LEU A 396 -6.45 4.61 -10.92
N GLY A 397 -7.09 5.68 -10.43
CA GLY A 397 -6.63 6.41 -9.24
C GLY A 397 -5.30 7.14 -9.48
N ALA A 398 -4.53 7.38 -8.39
CA ALA A 398 -3.26 8.09 -8.47
C ALA A 398 -2.04 7.18 -8.75
N PRO A 399 -1.78 6.09 -7.99
CA PRO A 399 -0.53 5.35 -8.14
C PRO A 399 -0.51 4.30 -9.27
N ALA A 400 -1.66 3.75 -9.69
CA ALA A 400 -1.69 2.62 -10.65
C ALA A 400 -1.27 3.06 -12.07
N TYR A 401 -0.49 2.22 -12.74
CA TYR A 401 -0.08 2.33 -14.15
C TYR A 401 -1.10 1.65 -15.09
N ARG A 402 -1.67 0.53 -14.63
CA ARG A 402 -2.81 -0.21 -15.19
C ARG A 402 -3.55 -0.87 -14.02
N LYS A 403 -4.84 -1.17 -14.17
CA LYS A 403 -5.72 -1.72 -13.11
C LYS A 403 -6.66 -2.72 -13.76
N PHE A 404 -6.79 -3.90 -13.16
CA PHE A 404 -7.76 -4.92 -13.57
C PHE A 404 -8.69 -5.21 -12.40
N ASP A 405 -9.99 -5.09 -12.61
CA ASP A 405 -10.98 -5.42 -11.59
C ASP A 405 -11.72 -6.71 -11.98
N ILE A 406 -12.09 -7.50 -10.98
CA ILE A 406 -12.84 -8.75 -11.11
C ILE A 406 -14.23 -8.55 -10.51
N GLU A 407 -15.27 -8.66 -11.31
CA GLU A 407 -16.65 -8.47 -10.88
C GLU A 407 -17.38 -9.81 -10.76
N ALA A 408 -17.87 -10.17 -9.58
CA ALA A 408 -18.72 -11.34 -9.39
C ALA A 408 -20.21 -11.00 -9.64
N TRP A 409 -20.93 -11.91 -10.29
CA TRP A 409 -22.39 -11.84 -10.42
C TRP A 409 -23.06 -12.10 -9.07
N MET A 410 -23.86 -11.15 -8.59
CA MET A 410 -24.61 -11.23 -7.34
C MET A 410 -26.11 -11.43 -7.64
N PRO A 411 -26.66 -12.67 -7.58
CA PRO A 411 -28.00 -12.96 -8.09
C PRO A 411 -29.13 -12.16 -7.43
N GLY A 412 -29.03 -11.87 -6.13
CA GLY A 412 -30.02 -11.07 -5.40
C GLY A 412 -29.91 -9.55 -5.58
N LEU A 413 -28.89 -9.07 -6.31
CA LEU A 413 -28.74 -7.66 -6.69
C LEU A 413 -28.87 -7.44 -8.21
N GLU A 414 -29.08 -8.52 -8.98
CA GLU A 414 -29.19 -8.57 -10.45
C GLU A 414 -28.06 -7.82 -11.20
N ARG A 415 -26.86 -7.76 -10.59
CA ARG A 415 -25.69 -7.08 -11.16
C ARG A 415 -24.37 -7.80 -10.85
N TYR A 416 -23.33 -7.33 -11.54
CA TYR A 416 -21.93 -7.58 -11.28
C TYR A 416 -21.37 -6.58 -10.24
N ASP A 417 -20.38 -6.98 -9.42
CA ASP A 417 -19.73 -6.12 -8.41
C ASP A 417 -18.32 -6.61 -7.96
N LEU A 418 -17.49 -5.68 -7.45
CA LEU A 418 -16.03 -5.59 -7.64
C LEU A 418 -15.10 -6.16 -6.55
N GLN A 419 -13.99 -6.75 -6.99
CA GLN A 419 -12.66 -6.79 -6.35
C GLN A 419 -11.60 -6.24 -7.35
N CYS A 420 -10.40 -5.87 -6.90
CA CYS A 420 -9.47 -5.02 -7.66
C CYS A 420 -8.00 -5.42 -7.51
N ILE A 421 -7.29 -5.55 -8.65
CA ILE A 421 -5.84 -5.71 -8.79
C ILE A 421 -5.24 -4.50 -9.53
N LYS A 422 -4.03 -4.09 -9.14
CA LYS A 422 -3.34 -2.91 -9.67
C LYS A 422 -1.90 -3.22 -10.03
N LEU A 423 -1.45 -2.68 -11.17
CA LEU A 423 -0.03 -2.61 -11.52
C LEU A 423 0.55 -1.28 -11.08
N TYR A 424 1.52 -1.31 -10.18
CA TYR A 424 2.39 -0.18 -9.92
C TYR A 424 3.66 -0.27 -10.76
N ARG A 425 3.91 0.78 -11.54
CA ARG A 425 5.14 0.94 -12.32
C ARG A 425 5.72 2.31 -12.00
N LEU A 426 6.92 2.34 -11.42
CA LEU A 426 7.66 3.59 -11.28
C LEU A 426 8.15 4.05 -12.68
N PRO A 427 8.24 5.36 -12.94
CA PRO A 427 8.99 5.87 -14.08
C PRO A 427 10.45 5.39 -14.02
N LYS A 428 11.11 5.34 -15.18
CA LYS A 428 12.52 4.92 -15.32
C LYS A 428 13.48 6.08 -15.15
#